data_AF-A0A7C3SBB0-F1
#
_entry.id   AF-A0A7C3SBB0-F1
#
_cell.length_a   1.000
_cell.length_b   1.000
_cell.length_c   1.000
_cell.angle_alpha   90.00
_cell.angle_beta   90.00
_cell.angle_gamma   90.00
#
_symmetry.space_group_name_H-M   'P 1'
#
loop_
_entity.id
_entity.type
_entity.pdbx_description
1 polymer ?
#
loop_
_entity_poly.entity_id
_entity_poly.type
_entity_poly.pdbx_seq_one_letter_code
_entity_poly.pdbx_strand_id
1 'polypeptide(L)'
;MAFRLEHSRMDFRYWCFSAACADPFEPLKRVGWNLNLPRRKEVMGQSNVTDEERLWAMLAHLLALLGYVTWLGAYIAPLVIYLVYKDKSHFVAFHALQSLFFQLALLVVAAICALLAITIVLACIAIPLAIVMSVGALAYIIVAAIRAYNGELFEYWLVGKWARQIVGI
;
A
#
# COMPACT_ATOMS: atom_id res chain seq x y z
N MET A 1 18.17 -58.98 6.10
CA MET A 1 18.80 -57.63 6.08
C MET A 1 18.00 -56.80 5.07
N ALA A 2 16.87 -56.23 5.46
CA ALA A 2 16.69 -54.87 5.99
C ALA A 2 17.00 -53.79 4.92
N PHE A 3 15.98 -53.19 4.27
CA PHE A 3 15.21 -51.97 4.66
C PHE A 3 15.82 -50.74 3.93
N ARG A 4 15.24 -50.18 2.84
CA ARG A 4 13.99 -49.39 2.69
C ARG A 4 14.19 -47.88 3.00
N LEU A 5 13.95 -47.02 1.97
CA LEU A 5 13.38 -45.64 2.01
C LEU A 5 14.23 -44.53 2.69
N GLU A 6 14.12 -43.21 2.51
CA GLU A 6 13.33 -42.28 1.69
C GLU A 6 13.74 -40.84 2.12
N HIS A 7 13.62 -39.86 1.21
CA HIS A 7 13.18 -38.47 1.47
C HIS A 7 13.99 -37.49 2.35
N SER A 8 14.12 -36.29 1.76
CA SER A 8 13.76 -34.99 2.34
C SER A 8 14.77 -34.12 3.05
N ARG A 9 14.58 -32.82 2.75
CA ARG A 9 14.90 -31.60 3.50
C ARG A 9 16.33 -31.10 3.42
N MET A 10 16.54 -30.10 2.55
CA MET A 10 17.37 -28.96 2.90
C MET A 10 16.47 -27.78 3.24
N ASP A 11 16.27 -27.61 4.55
CA ASP A 11 15.72 -26.42 5.20
C ASP A 11 16.83 -25.35 5.20
N PHE A 12 16.63 -24.23 4.50
CA PHE A 12 17.62 -23.14 4.40
C PHE A 12 17.11 -21.88 5.10
N ARG A 13 16.71 -22.05 6.36
CA ARG A 13 16.64 -20.94 7.29
C ARG A 13 17.93 -20.93 8.11
N TYR A 14 18.42 -19.73 8.35
CA TYR A 14 19.41 -19.33 9.36
C TYR A 14 20.90 -19.40 8.93
N TRP A 15 21.47 -18.18 8.82
CA TRP A 15 22.88 -17.77 9.01
C TRP A 15 23.76 -17.44 7.79
N CYS A 16 23.89 -16.12 7.52
CA CYS A 16 25.20 -15.48 7.41
C CYS A 16 25.12 -14.01 7.89
N PHE A 17 25.53 -13.81 9.14
CA PHE A 17 26.01 -12.55 9.70
C PHE A 17 27.47 -12.41 9.26
N SER A 18 27.81 -11.47 8.37
CA SER A 18 29.10 -10.74 8.27
C SER A 18 29.32 -10.23 6.82
N ALA A 19 29.30 -8.90 6.68
CA ALA A 19 29.92 -8.09 5.62
C ALA A 19 29.98 -8.66 4.16
N ALA A 20 28.90 -8.53 3.39
CA ALA A 20 28.98 -8.34 1.93
C ALA A 20 27.63 -7.84 1.39
N CYS A 21 27.40 -6.54 1.49
CA CYS A 21 26.48 -5.83 0.59
C CYS A 21 27.10 -5.76 -0.80
N ALA A 22 27.21 -6.89 -1.50
CA ALA A 22 27.44 -6.86 -2.93
C ALA A 22 26.06 -6.79 -3.60
N ASP A 23 25.76 -5.65 -4.22
CA ASP A 23 24.61 -5.59 -5.10
C ASP A 23 24.82 -6.61 -6.24
N PRO A 24 23.83 -7.45 -6.58
CA PRO A 24 23.97 -8.48 -7.62
C PRO A 24 24.31 -7.96 -9.03
N PHE A 25 24.48 -6.64 -9.21
CA PHE A 25 24.63 -5.96 -10.50
C PHE A 25 26.01 -5.31 -10.72
N GLU A 26 26.95 -5.43 -9.79
CA GLU A 26 28.30 -4.88 -9.93
C GLU A 26 29.12 -5.39 -11.15
N PRO A 27 29.03 -6.67 -11.59
CA PRO A 27 29.77 -7.11 -12.77
C PRO A 27 29.28 -6.47 -14.09
N LEU A 28 28.06 -5.91 -14.10
CA LEU A 28 27.44 -5.36 -15.31
C LEU A 28 27.83 -3.90 -15.60
N LYS A 29 28.31 -3.16 -14.59
CA LYS A 29 28.82 -1.80 -14.79
C LYS A 29 30.22 -1.74 -15.40
N ARG A 30 31.00 -2.82 -15.30
CA ARG A 30 32.41 -2.86 -15.72
C ARG A 30 32.57 -3.08 -17.23
N VAL A 31 31.55 -3.67 -17.87
CA VAL A 31 31.50 -3.82 -19.32
C VAL A 31 30.77 -2.60 -19.84
N GLY A 32 31.49 -1.65 -20.43
CA GLY A 32 31.05 -0.28 -20.79
C GLY A 32 29.91 -0.19 -21.83
N TRP A 33 28.80 -0.86 -21.56
CA TRP A 33 27.56 -0.76 -22.31
C TRP A 33 26.82 0.49 -21.88
N ASN A 34 26.57 1.39 -22.83
CA ASN A 34 25.53 2.40 -22.69
C ASN A 34 24.17 1.72 -22.90
N LEU A 35 23.78 0.88 -21.93
CA LEU A 35 22.44 0.31 -21.91
C LEU A 35 21.46 1.47 -21.72
N ASN A 36 20.69 1.77 -22.77
CA ASN A 36 19.36 2.34 -22.60
C ASN A 36 18.50 1.29 -21.91
N LEU A 37 18.74 1.10 -20.61
CA LEU A 37 17.85 0.33 -19.76
C LEU A 37 16.51 1.07 -19.82
N PRO A 38 15.42 0.44 -20.31
CA PRO A 38 14.10 0.98 -20.01
C PRO A 38 14.07 1.17 -18.50
N ARG A 39 13.86 2.42 -18.07
CA ARG A 39 13.91 2.78 -16.65
C ARG A 39 12.99 1.78 -15.99
N ARG A 40 13.46 1.00 -14.99
CA ARG A 40 12.75 -0.12 -14.31
C ARG A 40 11.23 0.08 -14.10
N LYS A 41 10.76 1.33 -14.06
CA LYS A 41 9.35 1.74 -14.16
C LYS A 41 8.58 1.15 -15.36
N GLU A 42 9.22 0.81 -16.49
CA GLU A 42 8.54 0.25 -17.67
C GLU A 42 8.21 -1.25 -17.57
N VAL A 43 8.99 -2.04 -16.82
CA VAL A 43 8.82 -3.51 -16.78
C VAL A 43 7.77 -3.95 -15.73
N MET A 44 7.40 -3.07 -14.80
CA MET A 44 6.40 -3.33 -13.75
C MET A 44 5.18 -2.41 -13.92
N GLY A 45 4.35 -2.69 -14.94
CA GLY A 45 2.98 -2.18 -15.00
C GLY A 45 2.81 -0.70 -15.36
N GLN A 46 3.63 -0.15 -16.26
CA GLN A 46 3.33 1.13 -16.92
C GLN A 46 2.82 0.91 -18.35
N SER A 47 1.66 0.28 -18.49
CA SER A 47 0.89 0.34 -19.74
C SER A 47 0.05 1.60 -19.71
N ASN A 48 0.54 2.69 -20.31
CA ASN A 48 -0.21 3.89 -20.73
C ASN A 48 -1.50 4.19 -19.91
N VAL A 49 -1.36 4.46 -18.61
CA VAL A 49 -2.50 4.78 -17.74
C VAL A 49 -3.18 6.03 -18.28
N THR A 50 -4.46 5.91 -18.63
CA THR A 50 -5.25 7.00 -19.21
C THR A 50 -5.46 8.12 -18.20
N ASP A 51 -5.69 9.33 -18.69
CA ASP A 51 -5.96 10.48 -17.81
C ASP A 51 -7.24 10.28 -16.98
N GLU A 52 -8.22 9.55 -17.52
CA GLU A 52 -9.41 9.14 -16.77
C GLU A 52 -9.05 8.23 -15.59
N GLU A 53 -8.24 7.19 -15.80
CA GLU A 53 -7.81 6.29 -14.72
C GLU A 53 -7.03 7.03 -13.63
N ARG A 54 -6.17 7.98 -14.01
CA ARG A 54 -5.45 8.84 -13.05
C ARG A 54 -6.42 9.67 -12.20
N LEU A 55 -7.43 10.26 -12.82
CA LEU A 55 -8.47 11.01 -12.13
C LEU A 55 -9.28 10.11 -11.18
N TRP A 56 -9.73 8.95 -11.63
CA TRP A 56 -10.51 8.02 -10.79
C TRP A 56 -9.68 7.46 -9.63
N ALA A 57 -8.41 7.15 -9.85
CA ALA A 57 -7.50 6.70 -8.79
C ALA A 57 -7.25 7.81 -7.74
N MET A 58 -7.06 9.06 -8.18
CA MET A 58 -6.94 10.21 -7.29
C MET A 58 -8.24 10.44 -6.49
N LEU A 59 -9.39 10.39 -7.16
CA LEU A 59 -10.71 10.53 -6.54
C LEU A 59 -10.97 9.46 -5.48
N ALA A 60 -10.48 8.24 -5.67
CA ALA A 60 -10.65 7.19 -4.67
C ALA A 60 -10.00 7.52 -3.31
N HIS A 61 -8.90 8.29 -3.29
CA HIS A 61 -8.30 8.81 -2.06
C HIS A 61 -9.01 10.06 -1.56
N LEU A 62 -9.29 11.02 -2.44
CA LEU A 62 -9.93 12.30 -2.05
C LEU A 62 -11.35 12.11 -1.52
N LEU A 63 -12.16 11.27 -2.16
CA LEU A 63 -13.52 11.00 -1.71
C LEU A 63 -13.56 10.27 -0.38
N ALA A 64 -12.47 9.63 0.04
CA ALA A 64 -12.36 9.08 1.37
C ALA A 64 -12.41 10.17 2.46
N LEU A 65 -12.07 11.42 2.12
CA LEU A 65 -12.24 12.58 3.01
C LEU A 65 -13.70 12.98 3.23
N LEU A 66 -14.65 12.49 2.42
CA LEU A 66 -16.09 12.67 2.69
C LEU A 66 -16.50 12.01 4.02
N GLY A 67 -15.67 11.13 4.59
CA GLY A 67 -15.82 10.65 5.96
C GLY A 67 -15.94 11.75 7.02
N TYR A 68 -15.30 12.91 6.79
CA TYR A 68 -15.39 14.05 7.69
C TYR A 68 -16.75 14.76 7.65
N VAL A 69 -17.52 14.57 6.56
CA VAL A 69 -18.86 15.16 6.39
C VAL A 69 -19.95 14.15 6.69
N THR A 70 -19.75 12.92 6.21
CA THR A 70 -20.70 11.81 6.29
C THR A 70 -20.01 10.62 6.93
N TRP A 71 -20.53 10.11 8.04
CA TRP A 71 -19.88 9.05 8.82
C TRP A 71 -19.45 7.82 7.99
N LEU A 72 -20.25 7.45 6.97
CA LEU A 72 -19.97 6.31 6.10
C LEU A 72 -19.27 6.68 4.78
N GLY A 73 -19.11 7.97 4.48
CA GLY A 73 -18.56 8.45 3.21
C GLY A 73 -17.13 7.97 2.95
N ALA A 74 -16.32 7.86 4.00
CA ALA A 74 -14.95 7.36 3.92
C ALA A 74 -14.84 5.94 3.36
N TYR A 75 -15.84 5.09 3.58
CA TYR A 75 -15.80 3.67 3.20
C TYR A 75 -16.58 3.41 1.92
N ILE A 76 -17.78 4.02 1.80
CA ILE A 76 -18.66 3.78 0.67
C ILE A 76 -18.03 4.32 -0.62
N ALA A 77 -17.44 5.51 -0.60
CA ALA A 77 -16.90 6.11 -1.81
C ALA A 77 -15.77 5.28 -2.46
N PRO A 78 -14.69 4.90 -1.75
CA PRO A 78 -13.65 4.05 -2.35
C PRO A 78 -14.15 2.64 -2.66
N LEU A 79 -15.11 2.09 -1.90
CA LEU A 79 -15.70 0.79 -2.19
C LEU A 79 -16.48 0.80 -3.51
N VAL A 80 -17.30 1.83 -3.74
CA VAL A 80 -18.05 1.98 -4.99
C VAL A 80 -17.09 2.11 -6.17
N ILE A 81 -16.04 2.94 -6.05
CA ILE A 81 -15.03 3.07 -7.12
C ILE A 81 -14.35 1.72 -7.38
N TYR A 82 -13.96 0.99 -6.34
CA TYR A 82 -13.36 -0.33 -6.48
C TYR A 82 -14.31 -1.27 -7.24
N LEU A 83 -15.58 -1.37 -6.84
CA LEU A 83 -16.53 -2.27 -7.50
C LEU A 83 -16.80 -1.91 -8.96
N VAL A 84 -16.80 -0.61 -9.31
CA VAL A 84 -17.01 -0.14 -10.69
C VAL A 84 -15.77 -0.39 -11.56
N TYR A 85 -14.57 -0.29 -11.00
CA TYR A 85 -13.31 -0.36 -11.74
C TYR A 85 -12.56 -1.69 -11.59
N LYS A 86 -12.98 -2.61 -10.73
CA LYS A 86 -12.30 -3.89 -10.47
C LYS A 86 -12.01 -4.72 -11.73
N ASP A 87 -12.94 -4.71 -12.69
CA ASP A 87 -12.81 -5.46 -13.95
C ASP A 87 -12.35 -4.58 -15.12
N LYS A 88 -12.23 -3.27 -14.90
CA LYS A 88 -11.91 -2.29 -15.96
C LYS A 88 -10.44 -1.88 -15.94
N SER A 89 -9.90 -1.61 -14.75
CA SER A 89 -8.54 -1.11 -14.58
C SER A 89 -7.95 -1.57 -13.26
N HIS A 90 -6.86 -2.36 -13.34
CA HIS A 90 -6.11 -2.78 -12.17
C HIS A 90 -5.49 -1.59 -11.41
N PHE A 91 -5.14 -0.50 -12.11
CA PHE A 91 -4.56 0.70 -11.50
C PHE A 91 -5.56 1.39 -10.57
N VAL A 92 -6.77 1.67 -11.08
CA VAL A 92 -7.84 2.31 -10.29
C VAL A 92 -8.31 1.38 -9.18
N ALA A 93 -8.50 0.09 -9.48
CA ALA A 93 -8.92 -0.90 -8.50
C ALA A 93 -7.92 -1.00 -7.33
N PHE A 94 -6.62 -0.98 -7.61
CA PHE A 94 -5.58 -0.98 -6.59
C PHE A 94 -5.66 0.25 -5.68
N HIS A 95 -5.71 1.45 -6.25
CA HIS A 95 -5.78 2.68 -5.46
C HIS A 95 -7.09 2.79 -4.65
N ALA A 96 -8.21 2.33 -5.21
CA ALA A 96 -9.49 2.34 -4.52
C ALA A 96 -9.55 1.36 -3.35
N LEU A 97 -9.09 0.13 -3.55
CA LEU A 97 -9.03 -0.86 -2.47
C LEU A 97 -8.01 -0.46 -1.39
N GLN A 98 -6.88 0.11 -1.80
CA GLN A 98 -5.88 0.65 -0.89
C GLN A 98 -6.44 1.80 -0.03
N SER A 99 -7.20 2.73 -0.63
CA SER A 99 -7.89 3.80 0.08
C SER A 99 -8.90 3.24 1.10
N LEU A 100 -9.70 2.25 0.68
CA LEU A 100 -10.67 1.57 1.55
C LEU A 100 -10.01 0.92 2.77
N PHE A 101 -8.94 0.16 2.58
CA PHE A 101 -8.23 -0.47 3.69
C PHE A 101 -7.56 0.53 4.61
N PHE A 102 -7.05 1.65 4.07
CA PHE A 102 -6.50 2.70 4.89
C PHE A 102 -7.56 3.30 5.82
N GLN A 103 -8.76 3.57 5.31
CA GLN A 103 -9.87 4.07 6.13
C GLN A 103 -10.33 3.05 7.18
N LEU A 104 -10.39 1.77 6.84
CA LEU A 104 -10.69 0.72 7.80
C LEU A 104 -9.62 0.61 8.89
N ALA A 105 -8.34 0.76 8.53
CA ALA A 105 -7.26 0.78 9.52
C ALA A 105 -7.37 1.99 10.46
N LEU A 106 -7.69 3.17 9.94
CA LEU A 106 -7.94 4.37 10.74
C LEU A 106 -9.14 4.19 11.68
N LEU A 107 -10.21 3.53 11.23
CA LEU A 107 -11.37 3.22 12.07
C LEU A 107 -10.98 2.36 13.28
N VAL A 108 -10.14 1.34 13.06
CA VAL A 108 -9.65 0.47 14.15
C VAL A 108 -8.80 1.29 15.13
N VAL A 109 -7.89 2.13 14.64
CA VAL A 109 -7.07 3.00 15.50
C VAL A 109 -7.94 3.98 16.29
N ALA A 110 -8.95 4.58 15.65
CA ALA A 110 -9.89 5.49 16.30
C ALA A 110 -10.71 4.78 17.39
N ALA A 111 -11.18 3.56 17.13
CA ALA A 111 -11.90 2.75 18.12
C ALA A 111 -11.03 2.41 19.34
N ILE A 112 -9.75 2.07 19.13
CA ILE A 112 -8.79 1.84 20.22
C ILE A 112 -8.58 3.13 21.03
N CYS A 113 -8.39 4.27 20.37
CA CYS A 113 -8.24 5.56 21.04
C CYS A 113 -9.50 5.92 21.86
N ALA A 114 -10.69 5.66 21.34
CA ALA A 114 -11.95 5.87 22.04
C ALA A 114 -12.08 4.98 23.29
N LEU A 115 -11.68 3.71 23.20
CA LEU A 115 -11.67 2.78 24.32
C LEU A 115 -10.69 3.24 25.42
N LEU A 116 -9.50 3.70 25.03
CA LEU A 116 -8.52 4.25 25.96
C LEU A 116 -9.03 5.54 26.63
N ALA A 117 -9.76 6.38 25.91
CA ALA A 117 -10.29 7.64 26.42
C ALA A 117 -11.43 7.49 27.46
N ILE A 118 -11.89 6.28 27.77
CA ILE A 118 -12.94 6.03 28.79
C ILE A 118 -12.50 6.52 30.18
N THR A 119 -11.20 6.45 30.49
CA THR A 119 -10.68 6.97 31.76
C THR A 119 -10.00 8.32 31.55
N ILE A 120 -10.20 9.27 32.47
CA ILE A 120 -9.67 10.64 32.36
C ILE A 120 -8.13 10.64 32.23
N VAL A 121 -7.44 9.74 32.94
CA VAL A 121 -5.98 9.63 32.90
C VAL A 121 -5.49 9.21 31.50
N LEU A 122 -6.12 8.22 30.89
CA LEU A 122 -5.74 7.75 29.56
C LEU A 122 -6.23 8.71 28.46
N ALA A 123 -7.33 9.44 28.67
CA ALA A 123 -7.81 10.45 27.74
C ALA A 123 -6.76 11.56 27.48
N CYS A 124 -6.03 11.98 28.51
CA CYS A 124 -4.93 12.95 28.38
C CYS A 124 -3.83 12.50 27.40
N ILE A 125 -3.65 11.19 27.21
CA ILE A 125 -2.66 10.62 26.28
C ILE A 125 -3.32 10.29 24.93
N ALA A 126 -4.55 9.76 24.95
CA ALA A 126 -5.28 9.34 23.76
C ALA A 126 -5.62 10.50 22.83
N ILE A 127 -6.01 11.67 23.38
CA ILE A 127 -6.38 12.85 22.58
C ILE A 127 -5.21 13.39 21.75
N PRO A 128 -4.03 13.71 22.32
CA PRO A 128 -2.90 14.19 21.51
C PRO A 128 -2.43 13.15 20.50
N LEU A 129 -2.44 11.86 20.86
CA LEU A 129 -2.13 10.77 19.93
C LEU A 129 -3.10 10.74 18.74
N ALA A 130 -4.41 10.86 19.00
CA ALA A 130 -5.43 10.88 17.95
C ALA A 130 -5.27 12.08 17.01
N ILE A 131 -4.88 13.25 17.52
CA ILE A 131 -4.61 14.45 16.70
C ILE A 131 -3.42 14.20 15.76
N VAL A 132 -2.29 13.72 16.29
CA VAL A 132 -1.09 13.43 15.49
C VAL A 132 -1.40 12.40 14.40
N MET A 133 -2.11 11.33 14.75
CA MET A 133 -2.53 10.30 13.80
C MET A 133 -3.46 10.85 12.71
N SER A 134 -4.40 11.72 13.07
CA SER A 134 -5.33 12.34 12.12
C SER A 134 -4.62 13.24 11.11
N VAL A 135 -3.66 14.04 11.56
CA VAL A 135 -2.85 14.89 10.68
C VAL A 135 -1.98 14.04 9.75
N GLY A 136 -1.34 13.00 10.29
CA GLY A 136 -0.58 12.04 9.49
C GLY A 136 -1.43 11.34 8.43
N ALA A 137 -2.65 10.94 8.79
CA ALA A 137 -3.59 10.30 7.88
C ALA A 137 -4.00 11.22 6.72
N LEU A 138 -4.32 12.48 7.02
CA LEU A 138 -4.66 13.47 6.02
C LEU A 138 -3.50 13.70 5.04
N ALA A 139 -2.28 13.83 5.56
CA ALA A 139 -1.08 13.98 4.73
C ALA A 139 -0.88 12.77 3.80
N TYR A 140 -1.07 11.55 4.31
CA TYR A 140 -0.96 10.32 3.52
C TYR A 140 -1.99 10.27 2.38
N ILE A 141 -3.25 10.64 2.65
CA ILE A 141 -4.32 10.66 1.64
C ILE A 141 -3.97 11.65 0.52
N ILE A 142 -3.48 12.85 0.87
CA ILE A 142 -3.10 13.87 -0.11
C ILE A 142 -1.92 13.40 -0.96
N VAL A 143 -0.86 12.86 -0.33
CA VAL A 143 0.32 12.35 -1.06
C VAL A 143 -0.07 11.20 -1.98
N ALA A 144 -0.92 10.29 -1.52
CA ALA A 144 -1.42 9.19 -2.34
C ALA A 144 -2.27 9.69 -3.51
N ALA A 145 -3.13 10.68 -3.30
CA ALA A 145 -3.93 11.29 -4.37
C ALA A 145 -3.03 11.93 -5.44
N ILE A 146 -2.01 12.70 -5.04
CA ILE A 146 -1.06 13.33 -5.97
C ILE A 146 -0.27 12.27 -6.75
N ARG A 147 0.21 11.23 -6.08
CA ARG A 147 0.97 10.15 -6.74
C ARG A 147 0.11 9.32 -7.68
N ALA A 148 -1.15 9.04 -7.30
CA ALA A 148 -2.13 8.39 -8.16
C ALA A 148 -2.42 9.24 -9.41
N TYR A 149 -2.54 10.56 -9.26
CA TYR A 149 -2.71 11.48 -10.38
C TYR A 149 -1.50 11.49 -11.33
N ASN A 150 -0.28 11.40 -10.79
CA ASN A 150 0.94 11.26 -11.59
C ASN A 150 1.07 9.88 -12.28
N GLY A 151 0.10 8.96 -12.09
CA GLY A 151 0.14 7.61 -12.64
C GLY A 151 1.14 6.69 -11.94
N GLU A 152 1.54 7.01 -10.70
CA GLU A 152 2.43 6.16 -9.92
C GLU A 152 1.61 5.20 -9.05
N LEU A 153 1.92 3.90 -9.13
CA LEU A 153 1.40 2.86 -8.23
C LEU A 153 1.99 3.01 -6.82
N PHE A 154 1.53 4.05 -6.11
CA PHE A 154 1.97 4.34 -4.76
C PHE A 154 1.31 3.41 -3.75
N GLU A 155 2.15 2.75 -2.96
CA GLU A 155 1.70 1.82 -1.92
C GLU A 155 1.74 2.45 -0.53
N TYR A 156 0.65 2.33 0.21
CA TYR A 156 0.69 2.63 1.64
C TYR A 156 1.53 1.59 2.37
N TRP A 157 2.37 2.05 3.29
CA TRP A 157 3.21 1.17 4.11
C TRP A 157 2.39 0.13 4.89
N LEU A 158 1.21 0.52 5.38
CA LEU A 158 0.38 -0.35 6.23
C LEU A 158 -0.46 -1.36 5.43
N VAL A 159 -1.05 -0.94 4.30
CA VAL A 159 -2.11 -1.71 3.61
C VAL A 159 -1.83 -1.99 2.14
N GLY A 160 -0.77 -1.42 1.56
CA GLY A 160 -0.48 -1.52 0.13
C GLY A 160 -0.25 -2.96 -0.34
N LYS A 161 0.47 -3.78 0.44
CA LYS A 161 0.72 -5.18 0.09
C LYS A 161 -0.54 -6.04 0.02
N TRP A 162 -1.49 -5.81 0.95
CA TRP A 162 -2.77 -6.52 0.95
C TRP A 162 -3.62 -6.11 -0.25
N ALA A 163 -3.62 -4.82 -0.58
CA ALA A 163 -4.33 -4.35 -1.75
C ALA A 163 -3.77 -4.90 -3.06
N ARG A 164 -2.44 -4.94 -3.17
CA ARG A 164 -1.74 -5.54 -4.32
C ARG A 164 -2.13 -7.01 -4.50
N GLN A 165 -2.08 -7.77 -3.41
CA GLN A 165 -2.37 -9.21 -3.44
C GLN A 165 -3.81 -9.51 -3.90
N ILE A 166 -4.79 -8.69 -3.51
CA ILE A 166 -6.19 -8.87 -3.91
C ILE A 166 -6.43 -8.51 -5.38
N VAL A 167 -5.75 -7.48 -5.87
CA VAL A 167 -5.86 -7.03 -7.27
C VAL A 167 -5.03 -7.90 -8.23
N GLY A 168 -4.05 -8.65 -7.71
CA GLY A 168 -3.25 -9.60 -8.49
C GLY A 168 -2.17 -8.97 -9.35
N ILE A 169 -1.58 -7.85 -8.89
CA ILE A 169 -0.50 -7.10 -9.57
C ILE A 169 0.78 -7.02 -8.74
#